data_AF-A0A4U9D7H5-F1
#
_entry.id   AF-A0A4U9D7H5-F1
#
_cell.length_a   1.000
_cell.length_b   1.000
_cell.length_c   1.000
_cell.angle_alpha   90.00
_cell.angle_beta   90.00
_cell.angle_gamma   90.00
#
_symmetry.space_group_name_H-M   'P 1'
#
loop_
_entity.id
_entity.type
_entity.pdbx_description
1 polymer ?
#
loop_
_entity_poly.entity_id
_entity_poly.type
_entity_poly.pdbx_seq_one_letter_code
_entity_poly.pdbx_strand_id
1 'polypeptide(L)'
;MPVDGIISQGEAWMDEAMLTGEPIPQQKGGGDPLHAGTVVQDGSVLFTASAVGSQTTLARIIRMVRQAQSSKPEIGQLADKISAVFVPTVVVIALFSAAIWYFFGPAPQIVYTLIIATTVLIIACPCALGLATPMSIISGVGRAAEYGVLVRDADALQRASQLDTVVFDKTGTLTEGKPQVVAVKTFTALDEASALRLAAALEQGSSHPLARAILDKAAERHAANGRQLPYPSRAGGERRSRRPSSPAR
;
A
#
# COMPACT_ATOMS: atom_id res chain seq x y z
N MET A 1 -16.93 0.57 -13.99
CA MET A 1 -16.92 1.34 -15.25
C MET A 1 -15.68 0.94 -16.04
N PRO A 2 -15.83 0.51 -17.30
CA PRO A 2 -14.73 -0.06 -18.07
C PRO A 2 -13.77 1.00 -18.66
N VAL A 3 -14.26 2.21 -18.92
CA VAL A 3 -13.50 3.30 -19.57
C VAL A 3 -13.90 4.66 -18.98
N ASP A 4 -13.11 5.70 -19.25
CA ASP A 4 -13.47 7.07 -18.88
C ASP A 4 -14.55 7.59 -19.85
N GLY A 5 -15.46 8.43 -19.37
CA GLY A 5 -16.58 8.92 -20.18
C GLY A 5 -17.32 10.10 -19.57
N ILE A 6 -18.42 10.48 -20.22
CA ILE A 6 -19.38 11.50 -19.73
C ILE A 6 -20.77 10.89 -19.80
N ILE A 7 -21.56 11.02 -18.75
CA ILE A 7 -22.94 10.51 -18.72
C ILE A 7 -23.78 11.27 -19.73
N SER A 8 -24.45 10.54 -20.62
CA SER A 8 -25.40 11.10 -21.58
C SER A 8 -26.83 11.03 -21.07
N GLN A 9 -27.20 9.96 -20.35
CA GLN A 9 -28.55 9.77 -19.80
C GLN A 9 -28.53 8.94 -18.51
N GLY A 10 -29.49 9.19 -17.62
CA GLY A 10 -29.67 8.44 -16.37
C GLY A 10 -28.91 9.03 -15.19
N GLU A 11 -29.13 8.42 -14.02
CA GLU A 11 -28.45 8.74 -12.77
C GLU A 11 -28.05 7.46 -12.06
N ALA A 12 -26.91 7.49 -11.38
CA ALA A 12 -26.42 6.37 -10.58
C ALA A 12 -25.56 6.84 -9.40
N TRP A 13 -25.57 6.04 -8.35
CA TRP A 13 -24.65 6.16 -7.23
C TRP A 13 -23.37 5.39 -7.53
N MET A 14 -22.25 6.08 -7.47
CA MET A 14 -20.97 5.58 -7.93
C MET A 14 -19.91 5.61 -6.83
N ASP A 15 -19.28 4.47 -6.61
CA ASP A 15 -18.17 4.30 -5.69
C ASP A 15 -16.84 4.59 -6.41
N GLU A 16 -16.24 5.73 -6.06
CA GLU A 16 -14.95 6.19 -6.57
C GLU A 16 -13.83 6.09 -5.52
N ALA A 17 -14.04 5.34 -4.43
CA ALA A 17 -13.11 5.28 -3.30
C ALA A 17 -11.68 4.90 -3.72
N MET A 18 -11.54 4.03 -4.73
CA MET A 18 -10.24 3.61 -5.28
C MET A 18 -9.45 4.73 -5.99
N LEU A 19 -10.12 5.81 -6.40
CA LEU A 19 -9.52 6.95 -7.11
C LEU A 19 -9.45 8.21 -6.24
N THR A 20 -10.52 8.50 -5.50
CA THR A 20 -10.64 9.74 -4.71
C THR A 20 -10.32 9.56 -3.23
N GLY A 21 -10.35 8.33 -2.72
CA GLY A 21 -10.22 8.04 -1.28
C GLY A 21 -11.47 8.38 -0.46
N GLU A 22 -12.55 8.84 -1.10
CA GLU A 22 -13.80 9.15 -0.40
C GLU A 22 -14.66 7.88 -0.25
N PRO A 23 -15.08 7.52 0.98
CA PRO A 23 -15.80 6.27 1.24
C PRO A 23 -17.30 6.34 0.90
N ILE A 24 -17.82 7.54 0.63
CA ILE A 24 -19.23 7.77 0.34
C ILE A 24 -19.40 7.79 -1.19
N PRO A 25 -20.26 6.92 -1.75
CA PRO A 25 -20.61 6.94 -3.16
C PRO A 25 -21.16 8.32 -3.56
N GLN A 26 -20.73 8.80 -4.71
CA GLN A 26 -21.16 10.07 -5.26
C GLN A 26 -22.32 9.83 -6.23
N GLN A 27 -23.38 10.62 -6.11
CA GLN A 27 -24.46 10.62 -7.09
C GLN A 27 -23.97 11.35 -8.35
N LYS A 28 -24.12 10.71 -9.51
CA LYS A 28 -23.75 11.27 -10.81
C LYS A 28 -24.90 11.18 -11.80
N GLY A 29 -25.06 12.22 -12.61
CA GLY A 29 -26.12 12.36 -13.61
C GLY A 29 -25.62 12.90 -14.95
N GLY A 30 -26.56 13.26 -15.83
CA GLY A 30 -26.26 13.74 -17.18
C GLY A 30 -25.24 14.89 -17.21
N GLY A 31 -24.15 14.71 -17.96
CA GLY A 31 -23.06 15.67 -18.08
C GLY A 31 -21.87 15.42 -17.13
N ASP A 32 -22.01 14.56 -16.13
CA ASP A 32 -20.93 14.30 -15.18
C ASP A 32 -19.84 13.36 -15.76
N PRO A 33 -18.57 13.57 -15.39
CA PRO A 33 -17.47 12.72 -15.82
C PRO A 33 -17.47 11.37 -15.07
N LEU A 34 -17.14 10.32 -15.82
CA LEU A 34 -16.93 8.96 -15.33
C LEU A 34 -15.47 8.55 -15.50
N HIS A 35 -14.96 7.84 -14.50
CA HIS A 35 -13.60 7.33 -14.50
C HIS A 35 -13.58 5.80 -14.57
N ALA A 36 -12.61 5.26 -15.31
CA ALA A 36 -12.35 3.83 -15.36
C ALA A 36 -11.96 3.31 -13.97
N GLY A 37 -12.58 2.22 -13.54
CA GLY A 37 -12.40 1.63 -12.21
C GLY A 37 -13.48 1.99 -11.19
N THR A 38 -14.29 3.02 -11.44
CA THR A 38 -15.46 3.37 -10.60
C THR A 38 -16.50 2.24 -10.61
N VAL A 39 -17.12 1.92 -9.47
CA VAL A 39 -18.15 0.87 -9.37
C VAL A 39 -19.53 1.50 -9.22
N VAL A 40 -20.51 1.05 -10.01
CA VAL A 40 -21.91 1.48 -9.85
C VAL A 40 -22.53 0.66 -8.71
N GLN A 41 -23.03 1.34 -7.69
CA GLN A 41 -23.69 0.74 -6.53
C GLN A 41 -25.19 0.60 -6.76
N ASP A 42 -25.82 1.64 -7.30
CA ASP A 42 -27.25 1.70 -7.55
C ASP A 42 -27.58 2.61 -8.74
N GLY A 43 -28.67 2.32 -9.44
CA GLY A 43 -29.08 3.00 -10.67
C GLY A 43 -28.42 2.49 -11.95
N SER A 44 -28.66 3.19 -13.05
CA SER A 44 -28.13 2.84 -14.38
C SER A 44 -27.93 4.09 -15.21
N VAL A 45 -26.82 4.14 -15.95
CA VAL A 45 -26.47 5.29 -16.80
C VAL A 45 -26.08 4.84 -18.20
N LEU A 46 -26.45 5.65 -19.18
CA LEU A 46 -25.87 5.65 -20.52
C LEU A 46 -24.76 6.71 -20.54
N PHE A 47 -23.61 6.39 -21.10
CA PHE A 47 -22.48 7.31 -21.14
C PHE A 47 -21.71 7.20 -22.46
N THR A 48 -21.07 8.30 -22.86
CA THR A 48 -20.20 8.36 -24.03
C THR A 48 -18.75 8.23 -23.58
N ALA A 49 -18.00 7.29 -24.16
CA ALA A 49 -16.59 7.10 -23.84
C ALA A 49 -15.74 8.30 -24.30
N SER A 50 -14.93 8.84 -23.38
CA SER A 50 -14.05 9.99 -23.65
C SER A 50 -12.57 9.57 -23.73
N ALA A 51 -12.16 8.56 -22.97
CA ALA A 51 -10.82 7.98 -23.08
C ALA A 51 -10.85 6.46 -22.83
N VAL A 52 -10.14 5.72 -23.67
CA VAL A 52 -10.11 4.25 -23.64
C VAL A 52 -8.70 3.70 -23.52
N GLY A 53 -8.59 2.49 -22.96
CA GLY A 53 -7.33 1.77 -22.80
C GLY A 53 -6.27 2.60 -22.06
N SER A 54 -5.15 2.84 -22.74
CA SER A 54 -4.00 3.54 -22.17
C SER A 54 -4.25 5.03 -21.91
N GLN A 55 -5.32 5.63 -22.44
CA GLN A 55 -5.61 7.05 -22.21
C GLN A 55 -6.51 7.31 -20.99
N THR A 56 -7.00 6.25 -20.34
CA THR A 56 -7.80 6.36 -19.11
C THR A 56 -7.00 6.97 -17.96
N THR A 57 -7.71 7.58 -17.03
CA THR A 57 -7.14 8.17 -15.81
C THR A 57 -6.47 7.12 -14.94
N LEU A 58 -7.11 5.95 -14.79
CA LEU A 58 -6.51 4.80 -14.11
C LEU A 58 -5.21 4.33 -14.78
N ALA A 59 -5.17 4.23 -16.11
CA ALA A 59 -3.93 3.86 -16.83
C ALA A 59 -2.81 4.91 -16.68
N ARG A 60 -3.16 6.20 -16.61
CA ARG A 60 -2.19 7.26 -16.27
C ARG A 60 -1.63 7.07 -14.86
N ILE A 61 -2.48 6.80 -13.86
CA ILE A 61 -2.05 6.53 -12.48
C ILE A 61 -1.11 5.32 -12.45
N ILE A 62 -1.48 4.21 -13.10
CA ILE A 62 -0.63 3.00 -13.17
C ILE A 62 0.72 3.30 -13.82
N ARG A 63 0.76 4.10 -14.89
CA ARG A 63 2.03 4.51 -15.51
C ARG A 63 2.88 5.37 -14.61
N MET A 64 2.30 6.36 -13.92
CA MET A 64 3.02 7.20 -12.97
C MET A 64 3.60 6.35 -11.83
N VAL A 65 2.83 5.41 -11.29
CA VAL A 65 3.29 4.45 -10.27
C VAL A 65 4.42 3.58 -10.81
N ARG A 66 4.28 3.01 -12.02
CA ARG A 66 5.35 2.21 -12.64
C ARG A 66 6.60 3.03 -12.90
N GLN A 67 6.47 4.28 -13.35
CA GLN A 67 7.60 5.16 -13.59
C GLN A 67 8.34 5.46 -12.29
N ALA A 68 7.60 5.73 -11.20
CA ALA A 68 8.17 5.89 -9.87
C ALA A 68 8.84 4.60 -9.35
N GLN A 69 8.25 3.43 -9.60
CA GLN A 69 8.82 2.13 -9.22
C GLN A 69 10.02 1.69 -10.09
N SER A 70 10.13 2.23 -11.32
CA SER A 70 11.19 1.87 -12.27
C SER A 70 12.50 2.66 -12.11
N SER A 71 12.58 3.57 -11.13
CA SER A 71 13.86 4.21 -10.81
C SER A 71 14.82 3.16 -10.25
N LYS A 72 16.04 3.10 -10.80
CA LYS A 72 17.08 2.14 -10.39
C LYS A 72 17.21 2.07 -8.86
N PRO A 73 17.33 0.85 -8.29
CA PRO A 73 17.71 0.64 -6.90
C PRO A 73 18.94 1.47 -6.53
N GLU A 74 18.88 2.23 -5.43
CA GLU A 74 20.00 3.02 -4.92
C GLU A 74 21.00 2.13 -4.17
N ILE A 75 20.58 0.95 -3.69
CA ILE A 75 21.42 0.00 -2.95
C ILE A 75 22.68 -0.42 -3.74
N GLY A 76 22.55 -0.68 -5.05
CA GLY A 76 23.68 -1.06 -5.89
C GLY A 76 24.75 0.03 -5.98
N GLN A 77 24.35 1.29 -5.85
CA GLN A 77 25.24 2.44 -6.04
C GLN A 77 26.27 2.59 -4.92
N LEU A 78 25.96 2.18 -3.68
CA LEU A 78 26.93 2.27 -2.57
C LEU A 78 28.09 1.29 -2.76
N ALA A 79 27.79 0.02 -3.07
CA ALA A 79 28.81 -0.99 -3.35
C ALA A 79 29.59 -0.66 -4.64
N ASP A 80 28.90 -0.18 -5.67
CA ASP A 80 29.53 0.24 -6.93
C ASP A 80 30.43 1.46 -6.73
N LYS A 81 30.04 2.44 -5.90
CA LYS A 81 30.83 3.64 -5.62
C LYS A 81 32.09 3.32 -4.81
N ILE A 82 31.99 2.42 -3.84
CA ILE A 82 33.17 1.93 -3.11
C ILE A 82 34.09 1.19 -4.08
N SER A 83 33.56 0.28 -4.89
CA SER A 83 34.32 -0.47 -5.89
C SER A 83 35.00 0.43 -6.93
N ALA A 84 34.32 1.49 -7.37
CA ALA A 84 34.83 2.45 -8.34
C ALA A 84 36.07 3.22 -7.85
N VAL A 85 36.22 3.40 -6.54
CA VAL A 85 37.43 4.03 -5.94
C VAL A 85 38.44 2.97 -5.51
N PHE A 86 37.97 1.86 -4.95
CA PHE A 86 38.81 0.80 -4.38
C PHE A 86 39.61 0.06 -5.46
N VAL A 87 38.98 -0.32 -6.58
CA VAL A 87 39.65 -1.08 -7.65
C VAL A 87 40.81 -0.30 -8.26
N PRO A 88 40.67 0.96 -8.71
CA PRO A 88 41.80 1.73 -9.22
C PRO A 88 42.92 1.92 -8.18
N THR A 89 42.55 2.16 -6.91
CA THR A 89 43.53 2.34 -5.82
C THR A 89 44.40 1.10 -5.63
N VAL A 90 43.79 -0.08 -5.60
CA VAL A 90 44.50 -1.37 -5.46
C VAL A 90 45.41 -1.62 -6.66
N VAL A 91 44.94 -1.35 -7.88
CA VAL A 91 45.74 -1.50 -9.10
C VAL A 91 46.98 -0.60 -9.05
N VAL A 92 46.82 0.65 -8.62
CA VAL A 92 47.94 1.58 -8.46
C VAL A 92 48.94 1.06 -7.43
N ILE A 93 48.48 0.58 -6.27
CA ILE A 93 49.35 -0.01 -5.23
C ILE A 93 50.08 -1.25 -5.74
N ALA A 94 49.40 -2.12 -6.50
CA ALA A 94 50.00 -3.30 -7.09
C ALA A 94 51.10 -2.95 -8.10
N LEU A 95 50.86 -1.95 -8.95
CA LEU A 95 51.86 -1.44 -9.91
C LEU A 95 53.07 -0.80 -9.21
N PHE A 96 52.84 0.01 -8.17
CA PHE A 96 53.93 0.58 -7.38
C PHE A 96 54.77 -0.50 -6.69
N SER A 97 54.10 -1.49 -6.08
CA SER A 97 54.79 -2.59 -5.41
C SER A 97 55.60 -3.42 -6.40
N ALA A 98 55.04 -3.69 -7.59
CA ALA A 98 55.72 -4.37 -8.67
C ALA A 98 56.96 -3.58 -9.15
N ALA A 99 56.83 -2.27 -9.35
CA ALA A 99 57.93 -1.41 -9.79
C ALA A 99 59.10 -1.41 -8.78
N ILE A 100 58.80 -1.29 -7.47
CA ILE A 100 59.84 -1.31 -6.42
C ILE A 100 60.64 -2.62 -6.47
N TRP A 101 59.97 -3.76 -6.57
CA TRP A 101 60.62 -5.07 -6.61
C TRP A 101 61.30 -5.38 -7.94
N TYR A 102 60.86 -4.75 -9.03
CA TYR A 102 61.56 -4.83 -10.31
C TYR A 102 62.90 -4.10 -10.28
N PHE A 103 62.95 -2.89 -9.68
CA PHE A 103 64.16 -2.06 -9.65
C PHE A 103 65.13 -2.41 -8.51
N PHE A 104 64.62 -2.77 -7.33
CA PHE A 104 65.44 -3.01 -6.12
C PHE A 104 65.43 -4.46 -5.64
N GLY A 105 64.68 -5.35 -6.30
CA GLY A 105 64.54 -6.74 -5.87
C GLY A 105 65.73 -7.64 -6.23
N PRO A 106 65.92 -8.73 -5.47
CA PRO A 106 66.94 -9.74 -5.76
C PRO A 106 66.63 -10.49 -7.06
N ALA A 107 67.67 -10.96 -7.76
CA ALA A 107 67.50 -11.80 -8.93
C ALA A 107 66.89 -13.17 -8.54
N PRO A 108 65.92 -13.73 -9.30
CA PRO A 108 65.32 -13.23 -10.54
C PRO A 108 64.16 -12.23 -10.32
N GLN A 109 64.36 -11.00 -10.79
CA GLN A 109 63.49 -9.83 -10.54
C GLN A 109 62.07 -10.01 -11.09
N ILE A 110 61.93 -10.59 -12.28
CA ILE A 110 60.64 -10.78 -12.96
C ILE A 110 59.72 -11.73 -12.17
N VAL A 111 60.27 -12.80 -11.60
CA VAL A 111 59.50 -13.79 -10.84
C VAL A 111 58.98 -13.18 -9.54
N TYR A 112 59.85 -12.48 -8.80
CA TYR A 112 59.46 -11.80 -7.56
C TYR A 112 58.42 -10.69 -7.80
N THR A 113 58.58 -9.91 -8.87
CA THR A 113 57.65 -8.86 -9.26
C THR A 113 56.25 -9.43 -9.54
N LEU A 114 56.17 -10.52 -10.31
CA LEU A 114 54.90 -11.14 -10.67
C LEU A 114 54.22 -11.81 -9.48
N ILE A 115 54.98 -12.44 -8.58
CA ILE A 115 54.47 -12.98 -7.32
C ILE A 115 53.84 -11.86 -6.49
N ILE A 116 54.57 -10.77 -6.24
CA ILE A 116 54.08 -9.69 -5.36
C ILE A 116 52.88 -8.96 -5.95
N ALA A 117 52.89 -8.64 -7.24
CA ALA A 117 51.75 -8.02 -7.92
C ALA A 117 50.49 -8.90 -7.80
N THR A 118 50.63 -10.21 -8.03
CA THR A 118 49.52 -11.16 -7.94
C THR A 118 49.05 -11.34 -6.50
N THR A 119 49.95 -11.41 -5.52
CA THR A 119 49.61 -11.50 -4.10
C THR A 119 48.84 -10.28 -3.63
N VAL A 120 49.24 -9.07 -4.01
CA VAL A 120 48.53 -7.82 -3.67
C VAL A 120 47.11 -7.84 -4.24
N LEU A 121 46.94 -8.23 -5.51
CA LEU A 121 45.63 -8.31 -6.15
C LEU A 121 44.72 -9.37 -5.49
N ILE A 122 45.27 -10.54 -5.15
CA ILE A 122 44.52 -11.63 -4.50
C ILE A 122 44.04 -11.20 -3.11
N ILE A 123 44.94 -10.62 -2.30
CA ILE A 123 44.60 -10.20 -0.93
C ILE A 123 43.57 -9.06 -0.94
N ALA A 124 43.58 -8.21 -1.97
CA ALA A 124 42.67 -7.09 -2.08
C ALA A 124 41.24 -7.47 -2.50
N CYS A 125 40.95 -8.72 -2.87
CA CYS A 125 39.62 -9.10 -3.33
C CYS A 125 38.54 -8.85 -2.25
N PRO A 126 37.57 -7.94 -2.48
CA PRO A 126 36.63 -7.51 -1.45
C PRO A 126 35.42 -8.45 -1.34
N CYS A 127 35.64 -9.76 -1.21
CA CYS A 127 34.58 -10.78 -1.20
C CYS A 127 33.47 -10.51 -0.16
N ALA A 128 33.85 -9.97 1.02
CA ALA A 128 32.92 -9.66 2.08
C ALA A 128 32.04 -8.43 1.78
N LEU A 129 32.53 -7.47 0.98
CA LEU A 129 31.83 -6.22 0.68
C LEU A 129 30.57 -6.49 -0.14
N GLY A 130 30.62 -7.43 -1.09
CA GLY A 130 29.48 -7.78 -1.94
C GLY A 130 28.35 -8.51 -1.19
N LEU A 131 28.65 -9.16 -0.06
CA LEU A 131 27.68 -9.94 0.72
C LEU A 131 27.14 -9.19 1.95
N ALA A 132 27.85 -8.18 2.45
CA ALA A 132 27.45 -7.45 3.65
C ALA A 132 26.03 -6.86 3.52
N THR A 133 25.78 -6.14 2.42
CA THR A 133 24.50 -5.47 2.17
C THR A 133 23.30 -6.41 2.07
N PRO A 134 23.30 -7.47 1.22
CA PRO A 134 22.18 -8.39 1.13
C PRO A 134 21.92 -9.15 2.45
N MET A 135 22.97 -9.52 3.19
CA MET A 135 22.81 -10.19 4.48
C MET A 135 22.11 -9.29 5.51
N SER A 136 22.53 -8.03 5.62
CA SER A 136 21.89 -7.07 6.52
C SER A 136 20.43 -6.81 6.16
N ILE A 137 20.11 -6.72 4.85
CA ILE A 137 18.74 -6.48 4.38
C ILE A 137 17.85 -7.69 4.68
N ILE A 138 18.28 -8.91 4.36
CA ILE A 138 17.48 -10.12 4.61
C ILE A 138 17.18 -10.26 6.10
N SER A 139 18.17 -10.04 6.97
CA SER A 139 17.97 -10.05 8.42
C SER A 139 17.02 -8.93 8.88
N GLY A 140 17.15 -7.72 8.33
CA GLY A 140 16.28 -6.59 8.64
C GLY A 140 14.82 -6.81 8.23
N VAL A 141 14.60 -7.35 7.03
CA VAL A 141 13.25 -7.72 6.54
C VAL A 141 12.66 -8.84 7.39
N GLY A 142 13.45 -9.85 7.75
CA GLY A 142 13.03 -10.91 8.66
C GLY A 142 12.56 -10.36 10.01
N ARG A 143 13.33 -9.42 10.59
CA ARG A 143 12.95 -8.75 11.84
C ARG A 143 11.70 -7.87 11.69
N ALA A 144 11.58 -7.13 10.59
CA ALA A 144 10.39 -6.29 10.33
C ALA A 144 9.10 -7.12 10.23
N ALA A 145 9.19 -8.32 9.62
CA ALA A 145 8.06 -9.24 9.52
C ALA A 145 7.58 -9.75 10.89
N GLU A 146 8.48 -9.92 11.87
CA GLU A 146 8.11 -10.26 13.26
C GLU A 146 7.23 -9.18 13.91
N TYR A 147 7.34 -7.92 13.46
CA TYR A 147 6.51 -6.80 13.90
C TYR A 147 5.30 -6.53 12.98
N GLY A 148 4.99 -7.43 12.04
CA GLY A 148 3.87 -7.29 11.12
C GLY A 148 4.10 -6.27 9.99
N VAL A 149 5.35 -5.84 9.78
CA VAL A 149 5.71 -4.92 8.70
C VAL A 149 6.16 -5.72 7.49
N LEU A 150 5.38 -5.67 6.41
CA LEU A 150 5.71 -6.32 5.15
C LEU A 150 6.51 -5.38 4.24
N VAL A 151 7.81 -5.63 4.14
CA VAL A 151 8.72 -4.90 3.24
C VAL A 151 8.78 -5.61 1.90
N ARG A 152 8.25 -4.97 0.84
CA ARG A 152 8.26 -5.53 -0.53
C ARG A 152 9.57 -5.30 -1.26
N ASP A 153 10.20 -4.15 -1.00
CA ASP A 153 11.42 -3.72 -1.68
C ASP A 153 12.53 -3.43 -0.66
N ALA A 154 13.71 -4.00 -0.89
CA ALA A 154 14.87 -3.81 -0.03
C ALA A 154 15.29 -2.33 0.11
N ASP A 155 15.19 -1.55 -0.99
CA ASP A 155 15.49 -0.12 -0.99
C ASP A 155 14.55 0.66 -0.08
N ALA A 156 13.28 0.24 0.03
CA ALA A 156 12.31 0.90 0.87
C ALA A 156 12.73 0.87 2.35
N LEU A 157 13.38 -0.21 2.80
CA LEU A 157 13.88 -0.33 4.17
C LEU A 157 15.01 0.67 4.46
N GLN A 158 15.91 0.89 3.49
CA GLN A 158 16.98 1.87 3.65
C GLN A 158 16.44 3.31 3.60
N ARG A 159 15.58 3.63 2.61
CA ARG A 159 14.95 4.95 2.53
C ARG A 159 14.13 5.26 3.78
N ALA A 160 13.44 4.26 4.34
CA ALA A 160 12.69 4.39 5.58
C ALA A 160 13.58 4.86 6.75
N SER A 161 14.86 4.48 6.78
CA SER A 161 15.79 4.93 7.83
C SER A 161 16.15 6.42 7.75
N GLN A 162 15.91 7.06 6.59
CA GLN A 162 16.22 8.46 6.34
C GLN A 162 14.98 9.35 6.28
N LEU A 163 13.77 8.78 6.49
CA LEU A 163 12.53 9.55 6.46
C LEU A 163 12.47 10.47 7.69
N ASP A 164 12.25 11.75 7.43
CA ASP A 164 11.99 12.79 8.44
C ASP A 164 10.49 13.10 8.57
N THR A 165 9.73 12.91 7.51
CA THR A 165 8.33 13.30 7.42
C THR A 165 7.48 12.12 6.95
N VAL A 166 6.39 11.85 7.66
CA VAL A 166 5.40 10.83 7.29
C VAL A 166 4.06 11.51 7.05
N VAL A 167 3.55 11.39 5.82
CA VAL A 167 2.23 11.89 5.45
C VAL A 167 1.26 10.71 5.43
N PHE A 168 0.22 10.79 6.23
CA PHE A 168 -0.82 9.76 6.30
C PHE A 168 -2.00 10.15 5.43
N ASP A 169 -2.51 9.18 4.67
CA ASP A 169 -3.87 9.29 4.16
C ASP A 169 -4.85 9.18 5.35
N LYS A 170 -5.99 9.87 5.28
CA LYS A 170 -6.98 9.83 6.36
C LYS A 170 -7.81 8.56 6.27
N THR A 171 -8.46 8.36 5.13
CA THR A 171 -9.48 7.31 4.97
C THR A 171 -8.81 5.95 4.82
N GLY A 172 -9.16 4.99 5.68
CA GLY A 172 -8.63 3.62 5.59
C GLY A 172 -7.19 3.43 6.12
N THR A 173 -6.51 4.52 6.49
CA THR A 173 -5.21 4.48 7.18
C THR A 173 -5.35 4.98 8.62
N LEU A 174 -5.79 6.24 8.82
CA LEU A 174 -6.08 6.77 10.16
C LEU A 174 -7.48 6.40 10.65
N THR A 175 -8.39 6.11 9.73
CA THR A 175 -9.78 5.75 10.03
C THR A 175 -10.08 4.31 9.60
N GLU A 176 -11.09 3.70 10.21
CA GLU A 176 -11.55 2.35 9.87
C GLU A 176 -12.17 2.23 8.47
N GLY A 177 -12.33 3.35 7.74
CA GLY A 177 -12.93 3.37 6.40
C GLY A 177 -14.42 3.01 6.36
N LYS A 178 -15.08 2.91 7.52
CA LYS A 178 -16.51 2.60 7.64
C LYS A 178 -17.23 3.71 8.40
N PRO A 179 -18.26 4.35 7.81
CA PRO A 179 -19.05 5.34 8.51
C PRO A 179 -19.80 4.69 9.68
N GLN A 180 -19.85 5.38 10.81
CA GLN A 180 -20.58 4.95 12.01
C GLN A 180 -21.40 6.10 12.58
N VAL A 181 -22.59 5.79 13.10
CA VAL A 181 -23.42 6.78 13.79
C VAL A 181 -22.84 7.06 15.18
N VAL A 182 -22.25 8.24 15.34
CA VAL A 182 -21.61 8.69 16.58
C VAL A 182 -22.57 9.36 17.57
N ALA A 183 -23.60 10.05 17.07
CA ALA A 183 -24.56 10.76 17.89
C ALA A 183 -25.92 10.87 17.19
N VAL A 184 -27.00 10.78 17.96
CA VAL A 184 -28.36 11.03 17.50
C VAL A 184 -28.88 12.24 18.28
N LYS A 185 -29.20 13.33 17.60
CA LYS A 185 -29.78 14.53 18.23
C LYS A 185 -31.22 14.68 17.77
N THR A 186 -32.16 14.76 18.72
CA THR A 186 -33.58 14.97 18.44
C THR A 186 -33.99 16.40 18.83
N PHE A 187 -34.86 17.03 18.04
CA PHE A 187 -35.33 18.41 18.27
C PHE A 187 -36.73 18.47 18.92
N THR A 188 -37.44 17.34 18.98
CA THR A 188 -38.78 17.21 19.58
C THR A 188 -38.72 16.32 20.83
N ALA A 189 -39.85 16.11 21.51
CA ALA A 189 -39.97 15.14 22.61
C ALA A 189 -39.79 13.65 22.18
N LEU A 190 -39.33 13.41 20.95
CA LEU A 190 -39.05 12.08 20.44
C LEU A 190 -37.76 11.57 21.07
N ASP A 191 -37.83 10.38 21.66
CA ASP A 191 -36.66 9.70 22.19
C ASP A 191 -35.74 9.27 21.04
N GLU A 192 -34.43 9.30 21.30
CA GLU A 192 -33.42 8.87 20.33
C GLU A 192 -33.65 7.44 19.82
N ALA A 193 -34.26 6.56 20.63
CA ALA A 193 -34.46 5.17 20.26
C ALA A 193 -35.60 5.03 19.24
N SER A 194 -36.71 5.75 19.42
CA SER A 194 -37.74 5.81 18.39
C SER A 194 -37.26 6.53 17.13
N ALA A 195 -36.46 7.60 17.28
CA ALA A 195 -35.87 8.29 16.13
C ALA A 195 -35.00 7.35 15.28
N LEU A 196 -34.09 6.62 15.93
CA LEU A 196 -33.20 5.67 15.27
C LEU A 196 -33.97 4.49 14.66
N ARG A 197 -35.02 3.99 15.34
CA ARG A 197 -35.88 2.91 14.82
C ARG A 197 -36.63 3.34 13.56
N LEU A 198 -37.15 4.56 13.52
CA LEU A 198 -37.84 5.11 12.35
C LEU A 198 -36.86 5.33 11.19
N ALA A 199 -35.69 5.90 11.45
CA ALA A 199 -34.64 6.06 10.44
C ALA A 199 -34.20 4.71 9.86
N ALA A 200 -33.96 3.72 10.72
CA ALA A 200 -33.64 2.36 10.28
C ALA A 200 -34.76 1.72 9.45
N ALA A 201 -36.03 1.95 9.79
CA ALA A 201 -37.15 1.43 9.00
C ALA A 201 -37.20 2.02 7.58
N LEU A 202 -36.92 3.31 7.43
CA LEU A 202 -36.86 3.98 6.13
C LEU A 202 -35.67 3.48 5.29
N GLU A 203 -34.53 3.20 5.93
CA GLU A 203 -33.28 2.88 5.25
C GLU A 203 -33.10 1.39 4.88
N GLN A 204 -34.03 0.50 5.23
CA GLN A 204 -33.93 -0.96 4.99
C GLN A 204 -33.74 -1.38 3.52
N GLY A 205 -34.18 -0.55 2.58
CA GLY A 205 -34.04 -0.79 1.14
C GLY A 205 -32.77 -0.23 0.54
N SER A 206 -32.04 0.63 1.27
CA SER A 206 -30.92 1.40 0.72
C SER A 206 -29.60 0.63 0.80
N SER A 207 -28.84 0.67 -0.30
CA SER A 207 -27.47 0.13 -0.36
C SER A 207 -26.41 1.14 0.11
N HIS A 208 -26.81 2.37 0.43
CA HIS A 208 -25.90 3.46 0.75
C HIS A 208 -25.11 3.20 2.06
N PRO A 209 -23.80 3.50 2.14
CA PRO A 209 -23.00 3.25 3.35
C PRO A 209 -23.53 3.93 4.62
N LEU A 210 -24.13 5.12 4.50
CA LEU A 210 -24.76 5.80 5.63
C LEU A 210 -26.05 5.09 6.09
N ALA A 211 -26.84 4.54 5.16
CA ALA A 211 -28.01 3.73 5.48
C ALA A 211 -27.60 2.50 6.28
N ARG A 212 -26.52 1.84 5.84
CA ARG A 212 -25.90 0.71 6.54
C ARG A 212 -25.45 1.08 7.95
N ALA A 213 -24.78 2.22 8.12
CA ALA A 213 -24.38 2.72 9.43
C ALA A 213 -25.57 2.96 10.38
N ILE A 214 -26.71 3.44 9.87
CA ILE A 214 -27.95 3.63 10.64
C ILE A 214 -28.56 2.29 11.04
N LEU A 215 -28.64 1.33 10.11
CA LEU A 215 -29.15 -0.02 10.35
C LEU A 215 -28.30 -0.77 11.39
N ASP A 216 -26.98 -0.69 11.27
CA ASP A 216 -26.04 -1.32 12.21
C ASP A 216 -26.19 -0.71 13.61
N LYS A 217 -26.27 0.63 13.72
CA LYS A 217 -26.47 1.32 15.00
C LYS A 217 -27.80 0.95 15.65
N ALA A 218 -28.87 0.82 14.87
CA ALA A 218 -30.16 0.39 15.36
C ALA A 218 -30.09 -1.04 15.91
N ALA A 219 -29.46 -1.97 15.16
CA ALA A 219 -29.29 -3.36 15.56
C ALA A 219 -28.50 -3.51 16.87
N GLU A 220 -27.39 -2.77 17.03
CA GLU A 220 -26.60 -2.74 18.28
C GLU A 220 -27.44 -2.31 19.49
N ARG A 221 -28.20 -1.22 19.35
CA ARG A 221 -29.03 -0.69 20.45
C ARG A 221 -30.18 -1.63 20.79
N HIS A 222 -30.73 -2.34 19.81
CA HIS A 222 -31.76 -3.36 20.03
C HIS A 222 -31.20 -4.59 20.76
N ALA A 223 -29.99 -5.04 20.42
CA ALA A 223 -29.31 -6.12 21.13
C ALA A 223 -29.04 -5.76 22.61
N ALA A 224 -28.70 -4.50 22.89
CA ALA A 224 -28.53 -3.99 24.25
C ALA A 224 -29.84 -3.90 25.06
N ASN A 225 -30.98 -3.67 24.39
CA ASN A 225 -32.28 -3.48 25.04
C ASN A 225 -33.17 -4.75 25.12
N GLY A 226 -32.69 -5.92 24.68
CA GLY A 226 -33.35 -7.22 24.86
C GLY A 226 -34.73 -7.38 24.20
N ARG A 227 -35.18 -6.41 23.38
CA ARG A 227 -36.48 -6.46 22.68
C ARG A 227 -36.27 -6.75 21.21
N GLN A 228 -36.66 -7.96 20.80
CA GLN A 228 -36.69 -8.40 19.42
C GLN A 228 -37.84 -7.68 18.70
N LEU A 229 -37.51 -6.86 17.70
CA LEU A 229 -38.52 -6.37 16.76
C LEU A 229 -39.04 -7.57 15.94
N PRO A 230 -40.34 -7.62 15.62
CA PRO A 230 -40.83 -8.52 14.59
C PRO A 230 -40.29 -7.99 13.26
N TYR A 231 -39.12 -8.47 12.84
CA TYR A 231 -38.57 -8.18 11.53
C TYR A 231 -38.86 -9.35 10.60
N PRO A 232 -39.40 -9.13 9.38
CA PRO A 232 -39.48 -10.18 8.39
C PRO A 232 -38.05 -10.57 8.01
N SER A 233 -37.68 -11.81 8.28
CA SER A 233 -36.42 -12.38 7.82
C SER A 233 -36.29 -12.18 6.32
N ARG A 234 -35.22 -11.51 5.87
CA ARG A 234 -34.76 -11.70 4.49
C ARG A 234 -34.42 -13.18 4.36
N ALA A 235 -35.18 -13.89 3.54
CA ALA A 235 -34.86 -15.23 3.12
C ALA A 235 -33.47 -15.21 2.46
N GLY A 236 -32.50 -15.92 3.05
CA GLY A 236 -31.18 -16.15 2.46
C GLY A 236 -30.01 -15.69 3.35
N GLY A 237 -29.40 -16.65 4.05
CA GLY A 237 -28.06 -16.47 4.64
C GLY A 237 -27.98 -16.71 6.14
N GLU A 238 -28.09 -17.98 6.55
CA GLU A 238 -27.91 -18.44 7.92
C GLU A 238 -26.46 -18.20 8.40
N ARG A 239 -26.19 -17.10 9.11
CA ARG A 239 -24.98 -16.96 9.94
C ARG A 239 -25.33 -17.28 11.38
N ARG A 240 -25.16 -18.54 11.77
CA ARG A 240 -25.15 -18.99 13.17
C ARG A 240 -24.00 -18.32 13.92
N SER A 241 -24.33 -17.39 14.83
CA SER A 241 -23.41 -16.90 15.84
C SER A 241 -23.10 -18.02 16.84
N ARG A 242 -21.91 -18.61 16.75
CA ARG A 242 -21.37 -19.44 17.85
C ARG A 242 -20.91 -18.50 18.97
N ARG A 243 -21.57 -18.57 20.13
CA ARG A 243 -21.01 -18.04 21.39
C ARG A 243 -19.71 -18.79 21.70
N PRO A 244 -18.65 -18.12 22.18
CA PRO A 244 -17.50 -18.81 22.72
C PRO A 244 -17.90 -19.45 24.06
N SER A 245 -17.77 -20.77 24.15
CA SER A 245 -17.85 -21.52 25.39
C SER A 245 -16.65 -21.17 26.27
N SER A 246 -16.92 -20.65 27.47
CA SER A 246 -15.96 -20.53 28.56
C SER A 246 -15.30 -21.89 28.83
N PRO A 247 -13.97 -21.98 28.98
CA PRO A 247 -13.36 -23.17 29.57
C PRO A 247 -13.64 -23.17 31.07
N ALA A 248 -14.19 -24.27 31.57
CA ALA A 248 -14.24 -24.57 32.99
C ALA A 248 -13.04 -25.46 33.33
N ARG A 249 -12.29 -25.04 34.36
CA ARG A 249 -11.22 -25.73 35.10
C ARG A 249 -9.89 -25.98 34.38
#